data_AF-A0LWF1-F1
#
_entry.id   AF-A0LWF1-F1
#
_cell.length_a   1.000
_cell.length_b   1.000
_cell.length_c   1.000
_cell.angle_alpha   90.00
_cell.angle_beta   90.00
_cell.angle_gamma   90.00
#
_symmetry.space_group_name_H-M   'P 1'
#
loop_
_entity.id
_entity.type
_entity.pdbx_description
1 polymer ?
#
loop_
_entity_poly.entity_id
_entity_poly.type
_entity_poly.pdbx_seq_one_letter_code
_entity_poly.pdbx_strand_id
1 'polypeptide(L)'
;MSRDRDADGRPRNARPRDILGRPLPRDAESAVPRVPDDLVVFGEAAVELGQRYLDEGLPFHAHEVFEAAWKQGPPGERDFWQGLAQLAVGVTHALRGNRIGARALLGRAVERLSRYAGPTYGVDTDEVVRHVREYCARLDDGDGELPGIRLLGRTAQPSTTSVSAGNGSAGIGNAGTDVGNGAR
;
A
#
# COMPACT_ATOMS: atom_id res chain seq x y z
N MET A 1 -36.59 0.10 13.99
CA MET A 1 -35.12 -0.04 13.98
C MET A 1 -34.50 1.33 13.72
N SER A 2 -34.21 2.10 14.78
CA SER A 2 -33.68 3.46 14.66
C SER A 2 -32.26 3.43 14.09
N ARG A 3 -32.01 4.24 13.05
CA ARG A 3 -30.67 4.43 12.48
C ARG A 3 -29.83 5.20 13.48
N ASP A 4 -28.63 4.69 13.70
CA ASP A 4 -27.62 5.26 14.60
C ASP A 4 -27.17 6.61 14.04
N ARG A 5 -27.35 7.68 14.81
CA ARG A 5 -27.12 9.07 14.40
C ARG A 5 -26.35 9.81 15.49
N ASP A 6 -25.45 10.73 15.13
CA ASP A 6 -24.86 11.65 16.13
C ASP A 6 -25.86 12.70 16.62
N ALA A 7 -25.39 13.52 17.56
CA ALA A 7 -26.08 14.70 18.05
C ALA A 7 -26.49 15.69 16.92
N ASP A 8 -25.80 15.65 15.78
CA ASP A 8 -26.09 16.46 14.59
C ASP A 8 -27.01 15.74 13.57
N GLY A 9 -27.52 14.56 13.92
CA GLY A 9 -28.45 13.79 13.09
C GLY A 9 -27.81 13.11 11.87
N ARG A 10 -26.47 13.10 11.74
CA ARG A 10 -25.76 12.38 10.67
C ARG A 10 -25.77 10.89 10.98
N PRO A 11 -26.05 10.03 9.99
CA PRO A 11 -25.99 8.58 10.19
C PRO A 11 -24.55 8.17 10.53
N ARG A 12 -24.26 7.93 11.80
CA ARG A 12 -23.02 7.27 12.22
C ARG A 12 -23.24 5.80 11.96
N ASN A 13 -22.63 5.27 10.92
CA ASN A 13 -22.52 3.82 10.80
C ASN A 13 -21.50 3.36 11.84
N ALA A 14 -21.85 3.40 13.13
CA ALA A 14 -20.98 3.16 14.27
C ALA A 14 -20.67 1.66 14.48
N ARG A 15 -21.17 0.80 13.59
CA ARG A 15 -20.96 -0.64 13.72
C ARG A 15 -19.47 -0.95 13.52
N PRO A 16 -18.83 -1.64 14.47
CA PRO A 16 -17.44 -2.10 14.33
C PRO A 16 -17.30 -2.99 13.10
N ARG A 17 -16.10 -3.06 12.54
CA ARG A 17 -15.81 -3.82 11.31
C ARG A 17 -14.60 -4.71 11.50
N ASP A 18 -14.52 -5.80 10.74
CA ASP A 18 -13.28 -6.59 10.65
C ASP A 18 -12.22 -5.87 9.80
N ILE A 19 -11.03 -6.49 9.69
CA ILE A 19 -9.89 -5.99 8.90
C ILE A 19 -10.22 -5.75 7.41
N LEU A 20 -11.27 -6.39 6.89
CA LEU A 20 -11.73 -6.23 5.51
C LEU A 20 -12.96 -5.35 5.40
N GLY A 21 -13.44 -4.72 6.49
CA GLY A 21 -14.58 -3.82 6.49
C GLY A 21 -15.96 -4.49 6.64
N ARG A 22 -16.04 -5.80 6.94
CA ARG A 22 -17.34 -6.47 7.17
C ARG A 22 -17.88 -6.05 8.53
N PRO A 23 -19.17 -5.67 8.65
CA PRO A 23 -19.72 -5.26 9.94
C PRO A 23 -19.74 -6.41 10.96
N LEU A 24 -19.16 -6.16 12.13
CA LEU A 24 -19.15 -7.05 13.31
C LEU A 24 -20.39 -6.82 14.18
N PRO A 25 -20.77 -7.74 15.09
CA PRO A 25 -21.80 -7.48 16.11
C PRO A 25 -21.57 -6.13 16.85
N ARG A 26 -22.63 -5.48 17.32
CA ARG A 26 -22.54 -4.10 17.87
C ARG A 26 -21.70 -4.00 19.15
N ASP A 27 -21.63 -5.09 19.88
CA ASP A 27 -20.90 -5.31 21.13
C ASP A 27 -19.48 -5.84 20.90
N ALA A 28 -19.13 -6.20 19.66
CA ALA A 28 -17.79 -6.67 19.34
C ALA A 28 -16.80 -5.52 19.21
N GLU A 29 -15.55 -5.75 19.58
CA GLU A 29 -14.47 -4.80 19.32
C GLU A 29 -13.85 -5.05 17.94
N SER A 30 -13.42 -3.97 17.28
CA SER A 30 -12.61 -4.08 16.06
C SER A 30 -11.14 -4.23 16.44
N ALA A 31 -10.45 -5.22 15.86
CA ALA A 31 -9.01 -5.38 16.04
C ALA A 31 -8.19 -4.26 15.37
N VAL A 32 -8.81 -3.44 14.51
CA VAL A 32 -8.15 -2.35 13.80
C VAL A 32 -8.92 -1.05 14.03
N PRO A 33 -8.24 0.07 14.35
CA PRO A 33 -8.86 1.38 14.39
C PRO A 33 -9.55 1.71 13.07
N ARG A 34 -10.67 2.43 13.14
CA ARG A 34 -11.36 2.93 11.94
C ARG A 34 -10.64 4.13 11.36
N VAL A 35 -10.77 4.31 10.05
CA VAL A 35 -10.52 5.61 9.44
C VAL A 35 -11.57 6.61 9.96
N PRO A 36 -11.17 7.79 10.45
CA PRO A 36 -12.11 8.80 10.94
C PRO A 36 -13.10 9.25 9.85
N ASP A 37 -14.38 9.39 10.19
CA ASP A 37 -15.43 9.79 9.24
C ASP A 37 -15.25 11.24 8.75
N ASP A 38 -14.53 12.06 9.52
CA ASP A 38 -14.17 13.45 9.26
C ASP A 38 -12.73 13.62 8.77
N LEU A 39 -12.07 12.53 8.33
CA LEU A 39 -10.73 12.59 7.78
C LEU A 39 -10.67 13.59 6.61
N VAL A 40 -9.82 14.61 6.75
CA VAL A 40 -9.45 15.55 5.70
C VAL A 40 -8.04 15.22 5.26
N VAL A 41 -7.92 14.55 4.12
CA VAL A 41 -6.63 14.18 3.51
C VAL A 41 -6.76 14.28 1.99
N PHE A 42 -5.69 14.69 1.32
CA PHE A 42 -5.65 14.87 -0.13
C PHE A 42 -4.20 14.82 -0.64
N GLY A 43 -4.01 14.68 -1.95
CA GLY A 43 -2.71 14.71 -2.61
C GLY A 43 -1.79 13.56 -2.20
N GLU A 44 -0.48 13.81 -2.18
CA GLU A 44 0.53 12.79 -1.87
C GLU A 44 0.32 12.17 -0.48
N ALA A 45 -0.08 12.95 0.53
CA ALA A 45 -0.38 12.43 1.87
C ALA A 45 -1.51 11.39 1.88
N ALA A 46 -2.53 11.55 1.01
CA ALA A 46 -3.59 10.56 0.87
C ALA A 46 -3.07 9.27 0.20
N VAL A 47 -2.19 9.41 -0.80
CA VAL A 47 -1.55 8.27 -1.47
C VAL A 47 -0.68 7.49 -0.50
N GLU A 48 0.19 8.17 0.26
CA GLU A 48 1.07 7.54 1.24
C GLU A 48 0.30 6.82 2.35
N LEU A 49 -0.76 7.46 2.87
CA LEU A 49 -1.61 6.82 3.87
C LEU A 49 -2.33 5.59 3.29
N GLY A 50 -2.86 5.70 2.08
CA GLY A 50 -3.47 4.56 1.39
C GLY A 50 -2.49 3.42 1.10
N GLN A 51 -1.25 3.73 0.69
CA GLN A 51 -0.19 2.74 0.49
C GLN A 51 0.15 2.00 1.79
N ARG A 52 0.28 2.72 2.91
CA ARG A 52 0.53 2.09 4.21
C ARG A 52 -0.56 1.09 4.59
N TYR A 53 -1.83 1.47 4.41
CA TYR A 53 -2.92 0.53 4.65
C TYR A 53 -2.90 -0.68 3.71
N LEU A 54 -2.53 -0.51 2.43
CA LEU A 54 -2.36 -1.64 1.52
C LEU A 54 -1.24 -2.57 1.98
N ASP A 55 -0.12 -2.03 2.44
CA ASP A 55 1.04 -2.78 2.95
C ASP A 55 0.71 -3.58 4.21
N GLU A 56 -0.15 -3.04 5.06
CA GLU A 56 -0.66 -3.68 6.27
C GLU A 56 -1.78 -4.70 6.00
N GLY A 57 -2.20 -4.90 4.74
CA GLY A 57 -3.29 -5.80 4.39
C GLY A 57 -4.67 -5.26 4.75
N LEU A 58 -4.83 -3.94 4.82
CA LEU A 58 -6.05 -3.20 5.15
C LEU A 58 -6.61 -2.44 3.94
N PRO A 59 -6.96 -3.12 2.83
CA PRO A 59 -7.41 -2.46 1.60
C PRO A 59 -8.76 -1.74 1.75
N PHE A 60 -9.59 -2.10 2.74
CA PHE A 60 -10.82 -1.38 3.00
C PHE A 60 -10.54 0.01 3.61
N HIS A 61 -9.57 0.12 4.51
CA HIS A 61 -9.13 1.41 5.05
C HIS A 61 -8.49 2.28 3.97
N ALA A 62 -7.68 1.67 3.08
CA ALA A 62 -7.15 2.39 1.92
C ALA A 62 -8.28 2.94 1.03
N HIS A 63 -9.35 2.16 0.81
CA HIS A 63 -10.54 2.63 0.11
C HIS A 63 -11.19 3.84 0.79
N GLU A 64 -11.36 3.82 2.12
CA GLU A 64 -11.92 4.95 2.88
C GLU A 64 -11.06 6.21 2.75
N VAL A 65 -9.73 6.08 2.78
CA VAL A 65 -8.79 7.19 2.57
C VAL A 65 -8.94 7.81 1.17
N PHE A 66 -8.99 6.98 0.13
CA PHE A 66 -9.15 7.48 -1.24
C PHE A 66 -10.54 8.07 -1.50
N GLU A 67 -11.58 7.57 -0.83
CA GLU A 67 -12.92 8.19 -0.86
C GLU A 67 -12.92 9.56 -0.18
N ALA A 68 -12.21 9.71 0.94
CA ALA A 68 -12.02 11.01 1.59
C ALA A 68 -11.29 11.99 0.66
N ALA A 69 -10.19 11.57 0.03
CA ALA A 69 -9.47 12.38 -0.94
C ALA A 69 -10.33 12.77 -2.16
N TRP A 70 -11.17 11.86 -2.66
CA TRP A 70 -12.14 12.17 -3.72
C TRP A 70 -13.10 13.29 -3.32
N LYS A 71 -13.60 13.29 -2.08
CA LYS A 71 -14.54 14.30 -1.58
C LYS A 71 -13.89 15.68 -1.40
N GLN A 72 -12.61 15.71 -1.04
CA GLN A 72 -11.86 16.96 -0.81
C GLN A 72 -11.19 17.52 -2.07
N GLY A 73 -10.91 16.67 -3.04
CA GLY A 73 -10.13 17.02 -4.23
C GLY A 73 -10.85 17.90 -5.25
N PRO A 74 -10.08 18.55 -6.14
CA PRO A 74 -10.65 19.36 -7.21
C PRO A 74 -11.47 18.49 -8.19
N PRO A 75 -12.53 19.03 -8.80
CA PRO A 75 -13.41 18.24 -9.69
C PRO A 75 -12.69 17.52 -10.84
N GLY A 76 -11.60 18.09 -11.36
CA GLY A 76 -10.80 17.51 -12.44
C GLY A 76 -10.04 16.22 -12.07
N GLU A 77 -9.93 15.91 -10.79
CA GLU A 77 -9.16 14.76 -10.29
C GLU A 77 -10.04 13.65 -9.72
N ARG A 78 -11.37 13.79 -9.81
CA ARG A 78 -12.31 12.82 -9.28
C ARG A 78 -12.06 11.42 -9.84
N ASP A 79 -11.75 11.31 -11.14
CA ASP A 79 -11.51 10.02 -11.78
C ASP A 79 -10.28 9.31 -11.20
N PHE A 80 -9.21 10.04 -10.87
CA PHE A 80 -8.02 9.51 -10.21
C PHE A 80 -8.36 8.89 -8.85
N TRP A 81 -8.98 9.68 -7.97
CA TRP A 81 -9.31 9.24 -6.62
C TRP A 81 -10.36 8.12 -6.61
N GLN A 82 -11.35 8.18 -7.50
CA GLN A 82 -12.30 7.08 -7.70
C GLN A 82 -11.60 5.82 -8.21
N GLY A 83 -10.61 5.95 -9.09
CA GLY A 83 -9.79 4.83 -9.57
C GLY A 83 -9.04 4.14 -8.43
N LEU A 84 -8.35 4.90 -7.58
CA LEU A 84 -7.65 4.36 -6.40
C LEU A 84 -8.63 3.73 -5.39
N ALA A 85 -9.76 4.38 -5.12
CA ALA A 85 -10.79 3.83 -4.24
C ALA A 85 -11.37 2.52 -4.78
N GLN A 86 -11.58 2.41 -6.10
CA GLN A 86 -12.04 1.19 -6.77
C GLN A 86 -11.00 0.07 -6.76
N LEU A 87 -9.72 0.43 -6.93
CA LEU A 87 -8.61 -0.52 -6.79
C LEU A 87 -8.63 -1.16 -5.41
N ALA A 88 -8.66 -0.34 -4.36
CA ALA A 88 -8.58 -0.80 -2.97
C ALA A 88 -9.80 -1.66 -2.57
N VAL A 89 -11.02 -1.27 -2.94
CA VAL A 89 -12.20 -2.11 -2.68
C VAL A 89 -12.25 -3.35 -3.59
N GLY A 90 -11.67 -3.31 -4.79
CA GLY A 90 -11.47 -4.47 -5.66
C GLY A 90 -10.58 -5.53 -5.00
N VAL A 91 -9.45 -5.10 -4.42
CA VAL A 91 -8.56 -5.95 -3.60
C VAL A 91 -9.31 -6.52 -2.38
N THR A 92 -10.10 -5.70 -1.70
CA THR A 92 -10.96 -6.14 -0.58
C THR A 92 -11.92 -7.26 -1.01
N HIS A 93 -12.53 -7.15 -2.19
CA HIS A 93 -13.41 -8.19 -2.73
C HIS A 93 -12.66 -9.50 -3.01
N ALA A 94 -11.43 -9.40 -3.54
CA ALA A 94 -10.63 -10.58 -3.82
C ALA A 94 -10.27 -11.35 -2.54
N LEU A 95 -9.83 -10.64 -1.49
CA LEU A 95 -9.56 -11.22 -0.16
C LEU A 95 -10.79 -11.87 0.49
N ARG A 96 -11.98 -11.38 0.14
CA ARG A 96 -13.25 -11.94 0.60
C ARG A 96 -13.68 -13.17 -0.21
N GLY A 97 -12.92 -13.60 -1.21
CA GLY A 97 -13.26 -14.69 -2.13
C GLY A 97 -14.25 -14.29 -3.23
N ASN A 98 -14.61 -13.00 -3.35
CA ASN A 98 -15.52 -12.52 -4.39
C ASN A 98 -14.74 -12.12 -5.65
N ARG A 99 -14.29 -13.12 -6.41
CA ARG A 99 -13.48 -12.94 -7.62
C ARG A 99 -14.20 -12.12 -8.70
N ILE A 100 -15.49 -12.41 -8.95
CA ILE A 100 -16.30 -11.70 -9.96
C ILE A 100 -16.41 -10.22 -9.61
N GLY A 101 -16.72 -9.91 -8.35
CA GLY A 101 -16.80 -8.53 -7.87
C GLY A 101 -15.46 -7.81 -7.91
N ALA A 102 -14.38 -8.49 -7.52
CA ALA A 102 -13.02 -7.96 -7.60
C ALA A 102 -12.66 -7.59 -9.04
N ARG A 103 -12.82 -8.53 -9.98
CA ARG A 103 -12.52 -8.33 -11.40
C ARG A 103 -13.26 -7.13 -12.00
N ALA A 104 -14.53 -6.94 -11.64
CA ALA A 104 -15.35 -5.83 -12.11
C ALA A 104 -14.92 -4.47 -11.53
N LEU A 105 -14.49 -4.43 -10.27
CA LEU A 105 -14.01 -3.19 -9.63
C LEU A 105 -12.61 -2.81 -10.13
N LEU A 106 -11.71 -3.77 -10.20
CA LEU A 106 -10.34 -3.59 -10.70
C LEU A 106 -10.33 -3.17 -12.18
N GLY A 107 -11.21 -3.72 -13.01
CA GLY A 107 -11.37 -3.29 -14.40
C GLY A 107 -11.78 -1.82 -14.53
N ARG A 108 -12.69 -1.34 -13.68
CA ARG A 108 -13.09 0.08 -13.64
C ARG A 108 -11.97 0.98 -13.09
N ALA A 109 -11.23 0.50 -12.10
CA ALA A 109 -10.04 1.21 -11.63
C ALA A 109 -9.02 1.42 -12.76
N VAL A 110 -8.74 0.37 -13.54
CA VAL A 110 -7.87 0.44 -14.72
C VAL A 110 -8.37 1.47 -15.72
N GLU A 111 -9.67 1.45 -16.06
CA GLU A 111 -10.25 2.39 -17.02
C GLU A 111 -10.04 3.86 -16.60
N ARG A 112 -10.20 4.14 -15.30
CA ARG A 112 -10.02 5.49 -14.74
C ARG A 112 -8.56 5.90 -14.68
N LEU A 113 -7.70 5.05 -14.12
CA LEU A 113 -6.29 5.36 -13.91
C LEU A 113 -5.52 5.46 -15.23
N SER A 114 -5.94 4.74 -16.28
CA SER A 114 -5.33 4.83 -17.62
C SER A 114 -5.54 6.20 -18.30
N ARG A 115 -6.37 7.08 -17.75
CA ARG A 115 -6.58 8.45 -18.26
C ARG A 115 -5.49 9.43 -17.81
N TYR A 116 -4.66 9.01 -16.86
CA TYR A 116 -3.59 9.81 -16.27
C TYR A 116 -2.25 9.31 -16.83
N ALA A 117 -1.49 10.22 -17.43
CA ALA A 117 -0.17 9.92 -17.99
C ALA A 117 0.92 10.38 -17.01
N GLY A 118 1.78 9.45 -16.60
CA GLY A 118 2.90 9.73 -15.69
C GLY A 118 2.51 10.01 -14.23
N PRO A 119 3.49 10.32 -13.38
CA PRO A 119 3.30 10.39 -11.94
C PRO A 119 2.25 11.43 -11.52
N THR A 120 1.24 10.99 -10.78
CA THR A 120 0.23 11.88 -10.17
C THR A 120 0.25 11.65 -8.66
N TYR A 121 0.62 12.68 -7.87
CA TYR A 121 0.82 12.55 -6.42
C TYR A 121 1.79 11.42 -6.03
N GLY A 122 2.84 11.22 -6.82
CA GLY A 122 3.81 10.13 -6.64
C GLY A 122 3.33 8.75 -7.11
N VAL A 123 2.08 8.61 -7.55
CA VAL A 123 1.55 7.36 -8.09
C VAL A 123 2.05 7.14 -9.51
N ASP A 124 2.71 6.00 -9.74
CA ASP A 124 3.05 5.53 -11.08
C ASP A 124 1.82 4.82 -11.68
N THR A 125 0.97 5.59 -12.37
CA THR A 125 -0.33 5.10 -12.86
C THR A 125 -0.16 4.02 -13.92
N ASP A 126 0.89 4.08 -14.73
CA ASP A 126 1.18 3.10 -15.77
C ASP A 126 1.56 1.75 -15.13
N GLU A 127 2.44 1.77 -14.14
CA GLU A 127 2.84 0.57 -13.41
C GLU A 127 1.71 -0.04 -12.59
N VAL A 128 0.88 0.80 -11.96
CA VAL A 128 -0.33 0.36 -11.26
C VAL A 128 -1.29 -0.31 -12.23
N VAL A 129 -1.56 0.31 -13.38
CA VAL A 129 -2.46 -0.25 -14.40
C VAL A 129 -1.93 -1.58 -14.92
N ARG A 130 -0.63 -1.70 -15.19
CA ARG A 130 0.01 -2.95 -15.61
C ARG A 130 -0.20 -4.06 -14.58
N HIS A 131 0.14 -3.81 -13.31
CA HIS A 131 -0.03 -4.79 -12.23
C HIS A 131 -1.49 -5.20 -12.02
N VAL A 132 -2.43 -4.24 -12.06
CA VAL A 132 -3.85 -4.55 -11.86
C VAL A 132 -4.40 -5.39 -13.01
N ARG A 133 -3.96 -5.17 -14.25
CA ARG A 133 -4.33 -6.02 -15.41
C ARG A 133 -3.80 -7.44 -15.25
N GLU A 134 -2.55 -7.61 -14.84
CA GLU A 134 -1.97 -8.93 -14.56
C GLU A 134 -2.73 -9.65 -13.45
N TYR A 135 -3.11 -8.93 -12.39
CA TYR A 135 -3.91 -9.51 -11.33
C TYR A 135 -5.32 -9.90 -11.80
N CYS A 136 -5.96 -9.09 -12.65
CA CYS A 136 -7.23 -9.44 -13.26
C CYS A 136 -7.14 -10.74 -14.07
N ALA A 137 -6.07 -10.95 -14.83
CA ALA A 137 -5.87 -12.18 -15.60
C ALA A 137 -5.75 -13.41 -14.68
N ARG A 138 -4.94 -13.32 -13.62
CA ARG A 138 -4.82 -14.38 -12.61
C ARG A 138 -6.16 -14.70 -11.93
N LEU A 139 -6.92 -13.66 -11.59
CA LEU A 139 -8.26 -13.79 -11.04
C LEU A 139 -9.23 -14.49 -12.00
N ASP A 140 -9.04 -14.34 -13.31
CA ASP A 140 -9.83 -15.04 -14.33
C ASP A 140 -9.41 -16.53 -14.39
N ASP A 141 -8.12 -16.83 -14.24
CA ASP A 141 -7.55 -18.18 -14.32
C ASP A 141 -7.78 -19.08 -13.10
N GLY A 142 -8.13 -18.52 -11.94
CA GLY A 142 -8.26 -19.32 -10.71
C GLY A 142 -7.44 -18.81 -9.54
N ASP A 143 -6.40 -18.06 -9.86
CA ASP A 143 -5.35 -17.66 -8.94
C ASP A 143 -5.68 -16.30 -8.31
N GLY A 144 -6.13 -16.37 -7.06
CA GLY A 144 -6.51 -15.20 -6.28
C GLY A 144 -5.40 -14.59 -5.44
N GLU A 145 -4.19 -15.15 -5.45
CA GLU A 145 -3.12 -14.66 -4.57
C GLU A 145 -2.80 -13.20 -4.89
N LEU A 146 -2.95 -12.34 -3.89
CA LEU A 146 -2.78 -10.91 -4.08
C LEU A 146 -1.31 -10.58 -4.37
N PRO A 147 -1.02 -9.88 -5.47
CA PRO A 147 0.28 -9.23 -5.60
C PRO A 147 0.34 -8.07 -4.61
N GLY A 148 1.53 -7.79 -4.07
CA GLY A 148 1.77 -6.55 -3.32
C GLY A 148 1.51 -5.35 -4.23
N ILE A 149 0.46 -4.58 -3.95
CA ILE A 149 0.13 -3.40 -4.75
C ILE A 149 1.03 -2.23 -4.35
N ARG A 150 1.82 -1.75 -5.31
CA ARG A 150 2.65 -0.55 -5.16
C ARG A 150 2.05 0.57 -5.99
N LEU A 151 1.53 1.58 -5.30
CA LEU A 151 1.03 2.82 -5.88
C LEU A 151 2.19 3.76 -6.17
N LEU A 152 3.08 3.93 -5.19
CA LEU A 152 4.23 4.79 -5.31
C LEU A 152 5.26 4.13 -6.24
N GLY A 153 5.75 4.90 -7.22
CA GLY A 153 6.88 4.47 -8.02
C GLY A 153 8.06 4.12 -7.12
N ARG A 154 8.85 3.10 -7.50
CA ARG A 154 10.11 2.81 -6.81
C ARG A 154 10.94 4.09 -6.85
N THR A 155 11.04 4.82 -5.74
CA THR A 155 12.23 5.64 -5.53
C THR A 155 13.39 4.67 -5.67
N ALA A 156 14.31 4.96 -6.59
CA ALA A 156 15.53 4.19 -6.72
C ALA A 156 16.08 4.00 -5.30
N GLN A 157 16.13 2.75 -4.84
CA GLN A 157 16.81 2.41 -3.60
C GLN A 157 18.21 3.06 -3.69
N PRO A 158 18.73 3.75 -2.66
CA PRO A 158 20.13 4.11 -2.67
C PRO A 158 20.89 2.80 -2.82
N SER A 159 21.57 2.63 -3.96
CA SER A 159 22.40 1.47 -4.23
C SER A 159 23.27 1.25 -3.00
N THR A 160 23.02 0.16 -2.27
CA THR A 160 23.96 -0.32 -1.27
C THR A 160 25.22 -0.64 -2.04
N THR A 161 26.13 0.32 -2.08
CA THR A 161 27.50 0.11 -2.49
C THR A 161 28.04 -0.88 -1.49
N SER A 162 28.11 -2.15 -1.92
CA SER A 162 28.82 -3.18 -1.19
C SER A 162 30.27 -2.73 -1.15
N VAL A 163 30.71 -2.22 0.01
CA VAL A 163 32.11 -1.92 0.25
C VAL A 163 32.81 -3.27 0.28
N SER A 164 33.50 -3.58 -0.82
CA SER A 164 34.42 -4.70 -0.90
C SER A 164 35.57 -4.46 0.08
N ALA A 165 35.63 -5.28 1.12
CA ALA A 165 36.76 -5.34 2.04
C ALA A 165 37.98 -5.90 1.29
N GLY A 166 38.77 -5.02 0.69
CA GLY A 166 40.11 -5.34 0.22
C GLY A 166 41.06 -5.39 1.42
N ASN A 167 41.36 -6.59 1.92
CA ASN A 167 42.47 -6.79 2.85
C ASN A 167 43.78 -6.72 2.07
N GLY A 168 44.41 -5.54 2.10
CA GLY A 168 45.78 -5.32 1.65
C GLY A 168 46.77 -5.96 2.63
N SER A 169 47.61 -6.85 2.10
CA SER A 169 48.79 -7.39 2.77
C SER A 169 49.80 -6.27 3.04
N ALA A 170 50.11 -6.02 4.30
CA ALA A 170 51.25 -5.20 4.71
C ALA A 170 52.28 -6.12 5.40
N GLY A 171 53.30 -6.49 4.63
CA GLY A 171 54.56 -6.98 5.17
C GLY A 171 55.32 -5.81 5.80
N ILE A 172 55.71 -5.98 7.05
CA ILE A 172 56.71 -5.15 7.71
C ILE A 172 57.63 -6.10 8.45
N GLY A 173 58.82 -6.26 7.87
CA GLY A 173 59.93 -6.96 8.49
C GLY A 173 60.41 -6.21 9.72
N ASN A 174 60.81 -6.95 10.75
CA ASN A 174 61.62 -6.40 11.82
C ASN A 174 62.91 -7.20 11.90
N ALA A 175 63.99 -6.54 11.47
CA ALA A 175 65.35 -6.96 11.74
C ALA A 175 65.68 -6.51 13.18
N GLY A 176 66.01 -7.48 14.03
CA GLY A 176 66.46 -7.25 15.40
C GLY A 176 67.56 -8.25 15.73
N THR A 177 68.78 -7.79 15.60
CA THR A 177 70.04 -8.46 15.96
C THR A 177 70.10 -8.73 17.46
N ASP A 178 70.75 -9.84 17.84
CA ASP A 178 71.93 -9.88 18.71
C ASP A 178 71.90 -10.86 19.91
N VAL A 179 73.12 -11.36 20.14
CA VAL A 179 73.70 -12.07 21.31
C VAL A 179 73.32 -13.52 21.55
N GLY A 180 74.34 -14.38 21.46
CA GLY A 180 74.27 -15.81 21.76
C GLY A 180 74.79 -16.22 23.12
N ASN A 181 74.84 -17.53 23.30
CA ASN A 181 75.67 -18.35 24.21
C ASN A 181 75.29 -19.81 23.86
N GLY A 182 76.15 -20.77 23.56
CA GLY A 182 77.43 -21.10 24.17
C GLY A 182 77.26 -22.43 24.92
N ALA A 183 78.11 -23.42 24.60
CA ALA A 183 78.29 -24.74 25.24
C ALA A 183 77.22 -25.83 24.95
N ARG A 184 77.55 -27.12 24.87
CA ARG A 184 78.77 -27.88 24.53
C ARG A 184 78.30 -29.32 24.34
#